data_AF-A0AB74USP7-F1
#
_entry.id   AF-A0AB74USP7-F1
#
_cell.length_a   1.000
_cell.length_b   1.000
_cell.length_c   1.000
_cell.angle_alpha   90.00
_cell.angle_beta   90.00
_cell.angle_gamma   90.00
#
_symmetry.space_group_name_H-M   'P 1'
#
loop_
_entity.id
_entity.type
_entity.pdbx_description
1 polymer ?
#
loop_
_entity_poly.entity_id
_entity_poly.type
_entity_poly.pdbx_seq_one_letter_code
_entity_poly.pdbx_strand_id
1 'polypeptide(L)'
;MHTPTPAQLLQVWERGGDPSAAARGLLLLGCSCDEYSAETQAALPLGRRDALLLELRERLFGAAIDAVAACPHCAATVEATFRCDDLRLPDADAAASTLEHAAHGIRVQFRLPDSRDLLALESCGDAGAARAMLLERCVLAAQHGGESLEPCSLPLELQAQIALAMAQADPQADLQLAFRCPDCGHEWQPLFDVARFLWQELHAWALHMLREVDTLAQAYHWAEADILALSPRRRQAYLELCAP
;
A
#
# COMPACT_ATOMS: atom_id res chain seq x y z
N MET A 1 6.09 9.67 -12.82
CA MET A 1 4.77 8.99 -12.66
C MET A 1 3.75 9.52 -13.68
N HIS A 2 2.92 8.65 -14.28
CA HIS A 2 1.86 9.03 -15.22
C HIS A 2 0.50 8.44 -14.82
N THR A 3 -0.60 9.00 -15.33
CA THR A 3 -1.95 8.43 -15.12
C THR A 3 -2.18 7.27 -16.09
N PRO A 4 -2.48 6.05 -15.63
CA PRO A 4 -2.81 4.92 -16.50
C PRO A 4 -4.13 5.13 -17.26
N THR A 5 -4.23 4.54 -18.46
CA THR A 5 -5.48 4.51 -19.22
C THR A 5 -6.51 3.54 -18.60
N PRO A 6 -7.82 3.68 -18.90
CA PRO A 6 -8.83 2.73 -18.43
C PRO A 6 -8.51 1.27 -18.78
N ALA A 7 -8.01 1.02 -20.00
CA ALA A 7 -7.63 -0.33 -20.41
C ALA A 7 -6.46 -0.90 -19.58
N GLN A 8 -5.45 -0.09 -19.27
CA GLN A 8 -4.34 -0.50 -18.39
C GLN A 8 -4.81 -0.77 -16.95
N LEU A 9 -5.72 0.05 -16.43
CA LEU A 9 -6.31 -0.16 -15.11
C LEU A 9 -7.12 -1.47 -15.03
N LEU A 10 -7.89 -1.80 -16.07
CA LEU A 10 -8.60 -3.08 -16.15
C LEU A 10 -7.62 -4.28 -16.23
N GLN A 11 -6.54 -4.19 -17.00
CA GLN A 11 -5.52 -5.23 -17.04
C GLN A 11 -4.84 -5.45 -15.67
N VAL A 12 -4.59 -4.37 -14.92
CA VAL A 12 -4.07 -4.47 -13.54
C VAL A 12 -5.11 -5.10 -12.62
N TRP A 13 -6.37 -4.69 -12.75
CA TRP A 13 -7.49 -5.23 -11.97
C TRP A 13 -7.66 -6.75 -12.18
N GLU A 14 -7.60 -7.23 -13.42
CA GLU A 14 -7.68 -8.65 -13.76
C GLU A 14 -6.53 -9.45 -13.15
N ARG A 15 -5.31 -8.94 -13.26
CA ARG A 15 -4.10 -9.59 -12.71
C ARG A 15 -4.08 -9.61 -11.18
N GLY A 16 -4.77 -8.68 -10.53
CA GLY A 16 -4.77 -8.52 -9.08
C GLY A 16 -5.95 -9.18 -8.34
N GLY A 17 -6.72 -10.06 -9.00
CA GLY A 17 -7.83 -10.79 -8.38
C GLY A 17 -7.44 -11.57 -7.11
N ASP A 18 -6.43 -12.44 -7.20
CA ASP A 18 -5.95 -13.32 -6.12
C ASP A 18 -4.65 -12.90 -5.38
N PRO A 19 -3.85 -11.89 -5.78
CA PRO A 19 -2.62 -11.53 -5.06
C PRO A 19 -2.83 -10.81 -3.72
N SER A 20 -1.79 -10.82 -2.89
CA SER A 20 -1.72 -10.04 -1.64
C SER A 20 -1.72 -8.53 -1.88
N ALA A 21 -1.89 -7.75 -0.80
CA ALA A 21 -1.74 -6.29 -0.84
C ALA A 21 -0.35 -5.86 -1.35
N ALA A 22 0.72 -6.58 -0.97
CA ALA A 22 2.07 -6.28 -1.44
C ALA A 22 2.21 -6.50 -2.96
N ALA A 23 1.70 -7.62 -3.47
CA ALA A 23 1.71 -7.91 -4.90
C ALA A 23 0.85 -6.92 -5.70
N ARG A 24 -0.34 -6.55 -5.18
CA ARG A 24 -1.20 -5.52 -5.78
C ARG A 24 -0.54 -4.15 -5.81
N GLY A 25 0.17 -3.77 -4.74
CA GLY A 25 0.98 -2.55 -4.70
C GLY A 25 1.99 -2.48 -5.84
N LEU A 26 2.71 -3.58 -6.11
CA LEU A 26 3.66 -3.65 -7.24
C LEU A 26 2.96 -3.60 -8.60
N LEU A 27 1.80 -4.24 -8.78
CA LEU A 27 1.03 -4.16 -10.02
C LEU A 27 0.55 -2.71 -10.30
N LEU A 28 0.11 -2.00 -9.27
CA LEU A 28 -0.34 -0.61 -9.34
C LEU A 28 0.81 0.34 -9.68
N LEU A 29 1.99 0.16 -9.07
CA LEU A 29 3.17 0.96 -9.42
C LEU A 29 3.67 0.65 -10.84
N GLY A 30 3.69 -0.63 -11.21
CA GLY A 30 4.17 -1.07 -12.52
C GLY A 30 3.37 -0.54 -13.71
N CYS A 31 2.12 -0.10 -13.51
CA CYS A 31 1.31 0.48 -14.59
C CYS A 31 1.39 2.01 -14.71
N SER A 32 2.11 2.68 -13.81
CA SER A 32 2.13 4.16 -13.69
C SER A 32 3.53 4.76 -13.49
N CYS A 33 4.54 3.95 -13.17
CA CYS A 33 5.87 4.40 -12.82
C CYS A 33 6.95 3.80 -13.74
N ASP A 34 7.27 4.53 -14.81
CA ASP A 34 8.33 4.14 -15.77
C ASP A 34 9.76 4.41 -15.28
N GLU A 35 9.91 5.18 -14.19
CA GLU A 35 11.20 5.61 -13.66
C GLU A 35 12.01 4.46 -13.04
N TYR A 36 11.32 3.41 -12.60
CA TYR A 36 11.92 2.28 -11.91
C TYR A 36 11.60 0.96 -12.64
N SER A 37 12.61 0.10 -12.76
CA SER A 37 12.37 -1.28 -13.17
C SER A 37 11.51 -2.02 -12.13
N ALA A 38 10.83 -3.10 -12.52
CA ALA A 38 10.04 -3.90 -11.58
C ALA A 38 10.87 -4.42 -10.39
N GLU A 39 12.13 -4.77 -10.62
CA GLU A 39 13.06 -5.19 -9.55
C GLU A 39 13.37 -4.03 -8.59
N THR A 40 13.59 -2.83 -9.14
CA THR A 40 13.83 -1.64 -8.33
C THR A 40 12.60 -1.25 -7.52
N GLN A 41 11.40 -1.30 -8.10
CA GLN A 41 10.14 -1.05 -7.40
C GLN A 41 9.94 -2.02 -6.22
N ALA A 42 10.26 -3.30 -6.42
CA ALA A 42 10.15 -4.31 -5.38
C ALA A 42 11.14 -4.11 -4.22
N ALA A 43 12.29 -3.47 -4.49
CA ALA A 43 13.36 -3.21 -3.53
C ALA A 43 13.27 -1.85 -2.82
N LEU A 44 12.27 -1.02 -3.15
CA LEU A 44 12.04 0.24 -2.43
C LEU A 44 11.65 -0.04 -0.97
N PRO A 45 12.12 0.78 0.00
CA PRO A 45 11.54 0.81 1.33
C PRO A 45 10.02 0.95 1.26
N LEU A 46 9.31 0.26 2.16
CA LEU A 46 7.85 0.22 2.11
C LEU A 46 7.22 1.62 2.15
N GLY A 47 7.75 2.55 2.93
CA GLY A 47 7.17 3.90 2.95
C GLY A 47 7.41 4.66 1.66
N ARG A 48 8.54 4.46 0.98
CA ARG A 48 8.76 5.05 -0.36
C ARG A 48 7.77 4.49 -1.38
N ARG A 49 7.52 3.17 -1.34
CA ARG A 49 6.48 2.53 -2.15
C ARG A 49 5.10 3.13 -1.85
N ASP A 50 4.77 3.29 -0.58
CA ASP A 50 3.47 3.77 -0.13
C ASP A 50 3.26 5.24 -0.48
N ALA A 51 4.30 6.08 -0.44
CA ALA A 51 4.27 7.44 -0.95
C ALA A 51 3.95 7.49 -2.46
N LEU A 52 4.56 6.61 -3.26
CA LEU A 52 4.27 6.51 -4.69
C LEU A 52 2.83 6.01 -4.93
N LEU A 53 2.32 5.09 -4.12
CA LEU A 53 0.94 4.63 -4.19
C LEU A 53 -0.06 5.74 -3.80
N LEU A 54 0.25 6.56 -2.80
CA LEU A 54 -0.53 7.75 -2.44
C LEU A 54 -0.56 8.76 -3.60
N GLU A 55 0.57 8.99 -4.28
CA GLU A 55 0.63 9.85 -5.46
C GLU A 55 -0.23 9.31 -6.61
N LEU A 56 -0.13 8.01 -6.89
CA LEU A 56 -0.98 7.36 -7.90
C LEU A 56 -2.46 7.46 -7.55
N ARG A 57 -2.81 7.18 -6.30
CA ARG A 57 -4.18 7.28 -5.79
C ARG A 57 -4.74 8.68 -6.02
N GLU A 58 -3.96 9.70 -5.66
CA GLU A 58 -4.37 11.10 -5.84
C GLU A 58 -4.61 11.45 -7.32
N ARG A 59 -3.75 10.97 -8.21
CA ARG A 59 -3.91 11.18 -9.67
C ARG A 59 -5.15 10.50 -10.23
N LEU A 60 -5.57 9.37 -9.66
CA LEU A 60 -6.70 8.57 -10.12
C LEU A 60 -8.05 9.04 -9.55
N PHE A 61 -8.10 9.29 -8.25
CA PHE A 61 -9.34 9.50 -7.50
C PHE A 61 -9.42 10.87 -6.81
N GLY A 62 -8.40 11.71 -6.95
CA GLY A 62 -8.33 13.03 -6.36
C GLY A 62 -7.70 13.05 -4.97
N ALA A 63 -7.59 14.25 -4.38
CA ALA A 63 -6.83 14.47 -3.16
C ALA A 63 -7.54 14.05 -1.86
N ALA A 64 -8.86 13.81 -1.86
CA ALA A 64 -9.63 13.49 -0.67
C ALA A 64 -9.76 11.98 -0.49
N ILE A 65 -9.40 11.45 0.67
CA ILE A 65 -9.51 10.04 1.07
C ILE A 65 -10.68 9.92 2.04
N ASP A 66 -11.76 9.27 1.61
CA ASP A 66 -12.88 8.95 2.48
C ASP A 66 -12.66 7.56 3.07
N ALA A 67 -12.39 7.52 4.38
CA ALA A 67 -12.12 6.30 5.11
C ALA A 67 -13.26 5.98 6.08
N VAL A 68 -13.57 4.69 6.18
CA VAL A 68 -14.60 4.16 7.07
C VAL A 68 -13.97 3.16 8.02
N ALA A 69 -14.20 3.34 9.32
CA ALA A 69 -13.71 2.43 10.35
C ALA A 69 -14.80 2.16 11.39
N ALA A 70 -14.80 0.95 11.97
CA ALA A 70 -15.66 0.63 13.10
C ALA A 70 -14.97 1.06 14.40
N CYS A 71 -15.68 1.78 15.27
CA CYS A 71 -15.16 2.14 16.57
C CYS A 71 -14.89 0.86 17.40
N PRO A 72 -13.67 0.65 17.92
CA PRO A 72 -13.35 -0.56 18.68
C PRO A 72 -14.07 -0.62 20.03
N HIS A 73 -14.62 0.50 20.53
CA HIS A 73 -15.33 0.57 21.80
C HIS A 73 -16.83 0.31 21.69
N CYS A 74 -17.52 0.92 20.71
CA CYS A 74 -18.97 0.88 20.60
C CYS A 74 -19.50 0.28 19.28
N ALA A 75 -18.60 -0.14 18.38
CA ALA A 75 -18.89 -0.68 17.05
C ALA A 75 -19.62 0.27 16.08
N ALA A 76 -19.84 1.54 16.45
CA ALA A 76 -20.37 2.54 15.53
C ALA A 76 -19.47 2.70 14.30
N THR A 77 -20.08 2.86 13.13
CA THR A 77 -19.38 3.20 11.88
C THR A 77 -18.98 4.66 11.93
N VAL A 78 -17.70 4.93 11.74
CA VAL A 78 -17.13 6.28 11.73
C VAL A 78 -16.54 6.55 10.36
N GLU A 79 -17.00 7.64 9.76
CA GLU A 79 -16.53 8.15 8.48
C GLU A 79 -15.63 9.37 8.73
N ALA A 80 -14.48 9.43 8.06
CA ALA A 80 -13.58 10.56 8.12
C ALA A 80 -12.95 10.81 6.76
N THR A 81 -12.78 12.09 6.43
CA THR A 81 -12.11 12.52 5.20
C THR A 81 -10.71 13.05 5.52
N PHE A 82 -9.71 12.50 4.85
CA PHE A 82 -8.32 12.92 4.92
C PHE A 82 -7.89 13.53 3.59
N ARG A 83 -6.81 14.32 3.58
CA ARG A 83 -6.19 14.76 2.31
C ARG A 83 -4.90 14.00 2.10
N CYS A 84 -4.61 13.60 0.86
CA CYS A 84 -3.37 12.91 0.51
C CYS A 84 -2.12 13.68 0.99
N ASP A 85 -2.11 15.02 0.86
CA ASP A 85 -1.01 15.86 1.33
C ASP A 85 -0.78 15.76 2.85
N ASP A 86 -1.84 15.59 3.64
CA ASP A 86 -1.74 15.44 5.11
C ASP A 86 -1.20 14.06 5.52
N LEU A 87 -1.24 13.09 4.61
CA LEU A 87 -0.78 11.71 4.83
C LEU A 87 0.65 11.45 4.33
N ARG A 88 1.24 12.40 3.62
CA ARG A 88 2.62 12.32 3.14
C ARG A 88 3.56 12.68 4.27
N LEU A 89 4.28 11.67 4.75
CA LEU A 89 5.31 11.84 5.78
C LEU A 89 6.67 12.05 5.11
N PRO A 90 7.65 12.64 5.82
CA PRO A 90 9.00 12.78 5.29
C PRO A 90 9.54 11.43 4.81
N ASP A 91 10.10 11.42 3.60
CA ASP A 91 10.76 10.22 3.07
C ASP A 91 11.84 9.76 4.07
N ALA A 92 11.93 8.45 4.28
CA ALA A 92 13.14 7.85 4.82
C ALA A 92 14.34 8.36 3.99
N ASP A 93 15.44 8.72 4.65
CA ASP A 93 16.64 9.18 3.96
C ASP A 93 17.16 8.03 3.08
N ALA A 94 16.81 8.06 1.79
CA ALA A 94 17.05 6.97 0.83
C ALA A 94 18.55 6.66 0.67
N ALA A 95 19.43 7.54 1.17
CA ALA A 95 20.87 7.36 1.18
C ALA A 95 21.36 6.36 2.26
N ALA A 96 20.60 6.13 3.34
CA ALA A 96 20.97 5.19 4.39
C ALA A 96 20.39 3.80 4.09
N SER A 97 21.06 3.04 3.21
CA SER A 97 20.67 1.65 2.89
C SER A 97 20.79 0.68 4.06
N THR A 98 21.55 1.07 5.09
CA THR A 98 21.78 0.30 6.32
C THR A 98 21.70 1.21 7.53
N LEU A 99 20.91 0.79 8.52
CA LEU A 99 20.74 1.42 9.83
C LEU A 99 21.46 0.57 10.88
N GLU A 100 21.86 1.20 11.99
CA GLU A 100 22.51 0.52 13.11
C GLU A 100 21.79 0.84 14.41
N HIS A 101 21.56 -0.17 15.24
CA HIS A 101 21.06 -0.03 16.61
C HIS A 101 21.95 -0.84 17.56
N ALA A 102 22.26 -0.29 18.73
CA ALA A 102 23.09 -0.96 19.72
C ALA A 102 22.47 -0.88 21.12
N ALA A 103 22.31 -2.03 21.76
CA ALA A 103 21.84 -2.13 23.14
C ALA A 103 22.43 -3.38 23.81
N HIS A 104 22.67 -3.29 25.12
CA HIS A 104 23.16 -4.43 25.93
C HIS A 104 24.44 -5.09 25.39
N GLY A 105 25.34 -4.32 24.76
CA GLY A 105 26.58 -4.84 24.16
C GLY A 105 26.39 -5.55 22.81
N ILE A 106 25.15 -5.62 22.31
CA ILE A 106 24.80 -6.15 21.00
C ILE A 106 24.66 -4.99 20.02
N ARG A 107 25.36 -5.06 18.89
CA ARG A 107 25.23 -4.14 17.76
C ARG A 107 24.53 -4.87 16.62
N VAL A 108 23.46 -4.27 16.09
CA VAL A 108 22.67 -4.83 15.00
C VAL A 108 22.63 -3.85 13.84
N GLN A 109 23.01 -4.33 12.66
CA GLN A 109 22.85 -3.64 11.38
C GLN A 109 21.67 -4.22 10.65
N PHE A 110 20.80 -3.36 10.14
CA PHE A 110 19.56 -3.77 9.48
C PHE A 110 19.21 -2.82 8.35
N ARG A 111 18.33 -3.26 7.46
CA ARG A 111 17.70 -2.42 6.44
C ARG A 111 16.21 -2.27 6.69
N LEU A 112 15.60 -1.28 6.08
CA LEU A 112 14.14 -1.17 6.06
C LEU A 112 13.53 -2.33 5.24
N PRO A 113 12.35 -2.83 5.63
CA PRO A 113 11.61 -3.80 4.84
C PRO A 113 11.27 -3.26 3.45
N ASP A 114 11.17 -4.17 2.48
CA ASP A 114 10.70 -3.88 1.12
C ASP A 114 9.56 -4.84 0.69
N SER A 115 9.08 -4.71 -0.54
CA SER A 115 7.97 -5.56 -1.01
C SER A 115 8.37 -7.02 -1.19
N ARG A 116 9.65 -7.33 -1.46
CA ARG A 116 10.14 -8.71 -1.56
C ARG A 116 10.04 -9.41 -0.21
N ASP A 117 10.22 -8.67 0.87
CA ASP A 117 10.01 -9.19 2.22
C ASP A 117 8.56 -9.53 2.46
N LEU A 118 7.62 -8.61 2.20
CA LEU A 118 6.19 -8.88 2.39
C LEU A 118 5.69 -10.05 1.55
N LEU A 119 6.16 -10.18 0.31
CA LEU A 119 5.83 -11.31 -0.57
C LEU A 119 6.33 -12.64 0.01
N ALA A 120 7.51 -12.66 0.64
CA ALA A 120 8.04 -13.88 1.27
C ALA A 120 7.16 -14.35 2.46
N LEU A 121 6.51 -13.41 3.15
CA LEU A 121 5.65 -13.70 4.30
C LEU A 121 4.29 -14.32 3.93
N GLU A 122 3.88 -14.30 2.66
CA GLU A 122 2.57 -14.81 2.22
C GLU A 122 2.36 -16.29 2.56
N SER A 123 3.46 -17.04 2.65
CA SER A 123 3.45 -18.48 2.97
C SER A 123 3.49 -18.77 4.48
N CYS A 124 3.64 -17.76 5.33
CA CYS A 124 3.71 -17.96 6.77
C CYS A 124 2.34 -18.32 7.36
N GLY A 125 2.30 -19.39 8.16
CA GLY A 125 1.07 -19.89 8.77
C GLY A 125 0.58 -19.09 9.98
N ASP A 126 1.45 -18.28 10.59
CA ASP A 126 1.13 -17.45 11.74
C ASP A 126 2.01 -16.18 11.84
N ALA A 127 1.57 -15.24 12.68
CA ALA A 127 2.24 -13.95 12.86
C ALA A 127 3.62 -14.05 13.53
N GLY A 128 3.85 -15.07 14.37
CA GLY A 128 5.14 -15.31 15.01
C GLY A 128 6.20 -15.75 13.99
N ALA A 129 5.83 -16.69 13.11
CA ALA A 129 6.67 -17.13 12.00
C ALA A 129 6.96 -15.97 11.02
N ALA A 130 5.93 -15.18 10.67
CA ALA A 130 6.10 -14.02 9.80
C ALA A 130 7.07 -12.98 10.41
N ARG A 131 6.94 -12.69 11.72
CA ARG A 131 7.85 -11.76 12.42
C ARG A 131 9.29 -12.27 12.43
N ALA A 132 9.50 -13.56 12.72
CA ALA A 132 10.83 -14.15 12.74
C ALA A 132 11.49 -14.10 11.35
N MET A 133 10.75 -14.45 10.30
CA MET A 133 11.23 -14.37 8.92
C MET A 133 11.53 -12.93 8.50
N LEU A 134 10.67 -11.97 8.85
CA LEU A 134 10.91 -10.57 8.52
C LEU A 134 12.19 -10.05 9.19
N LEU A 135 12.41 -10.40 10.46
CA LEU A 135 13.62 -10.04 11.18
C LEU A 135 14.86 -10.64 10.53
N GLU A 136 14.83 -11.94 10.18
CA GLU A 136 15.92 -12.63 9.49
C GLU A 136 16.28 -11.97 8.15
N ARG A 137 15.28 -11.52 7.41
CA ARG A 137 15.47 -10.88 6.09
C ARG A 137 15.97 -9.44 6.17
N CYS A 138 15.65 -8.73 7.25
CA CYS A 138 15.99 -7.32 7.42
C CYS A 138 17.27 -7.09 8.23
N VAL A 139 17.64 -8.02 9.13
CA VAL A 139 18.91 -7.95 9.86
C VAL A 139 20.05 -8.39 8.94
N LEU A 140 21.01 -7.50 8.73
CA LEU A 140 22.18 -7.73 7.89
C LEU A 140 23.35 -8.30 8.69
N ALA A 141 23.51 -7.88 9.93
CA ALA A 141 24.50 -8.39 10.86
C ALA A 141 24.07 -8.13 12.31
N ALA A 142 24.35 -9.06 13.21
CA ALA A 142 24.24 -8.84 14.65
C ALA A 142 25.51 -9.34 15.34
N GLN A 143 26.06 -8.56 16.27
CA GLN A 143 27.31 -8.88 16.95
C GLN A 143 27.26 -8.57 18.44
N HIS A 144 27.81 -9.45 19.28
CA HIS A 144 28.01 -9.20 20.71
C HIS A 144 29.48 -9.42 21.05
N GLY A 145 30.17 -8.38 21.52
CA GLY A 145 31.60 -8.49 21.88
C GLY A 145 32.51 -8.95 20.73
N GLY A 146 32.08 -8.77 19.48
CA GLY A 146 32.79 -9.22 18.27
C GLY A 146 32.36 -10.59 17.72
N GLU A 147 31.52 -11.34 18.43
CA GLU A 147 30.95 -12.61 17.95
C GLU A 147 29.66 -12.39 17.19
N SER A 148 29.49 -13.06 16.05
CA SER A 148 28.26 -12.99 15.24
C SER A 148 27.10 -13.70 15.93
N LEU A 149 25.93 -13.07 15.91
CA LEU A 149 24.67 -13.61 16.42
C LEU A 149 23.69 -13.87 15.29
N GLU A 150 22.90 -14.93 15.42
CA GLU A 150 21.79 -15.20 14.52
C GLU A 150 20.61 -14.27 14.84
N PRO A 151 19.89 -13.71 13.85
CA PRO A 151 18.76 -12.80 14.09
C PRO A 151 17.68 -13.40 14.99
N CYS A 152 17.42 -14.71 14.87
CA CYS A 152 16.44 -15.42 15.70
C CYS A 152 16.86 -15.56 17.18
N SER A 153 18.15 -15.36 17.49
CA SER A 153 18.69 -15.42 18.85
C SER A 153 18.64 -14.08 19.58
N LEU A 154 18.26 -12.99 18.88
CA LEU A 154 18.16 -11.66 19.48
C LEU A 154 17.08 -11.63 20.57
N PRO A 155 17.36 -11.03 21.75
CA PRO A 155 16.36 -10.87 22.81
C PRO A 155 15.10 -10.16 22.30
N LEU A 156 13.92 -10.56 22.77
CA LEU A 156 12.63 -10.02 22.31
C LEU A 156 12.54 -8.50 22.48
N GLU A 157 13.13 -7.97 23.55
CA GLU A 157 13.20 -6.53 23.81
C GLU A 157 14.04 -5.82 22.75
N LEU A 158 15.15 -6.43 22.30
CA LEU A 158 15.99 -5.88 21.23
C LEU A 158 15.28 -5.96 19.88
N GLN A 159 14.55 -7.05 19.60
CA GLN A 159 13.71 -7.14 18.40
C GLN A 159 12.67 -6.02 18.35
N ALA A 160 12.02 -5.73 19.48
CA ALA A 160 11.05 -4.63 19.59
C ALA A 160 11.70 -3.25 19.38
N GLN A 161 12.92 -3.05 19.90
CA GLN A 161 13.69 -1.82 19.67
C GLN A 161 14.07 -1.64 18.20
N ILE A 162 14.46 -2.70 17.51
CA ILE A 162 14.76 -2.67 16.07
C ILE A 162 13.50 -2.32 15.28
N ALA A 163 12.37 -2.95 15.59
CA ALA A 163 11.09 -2.63 14.95
C ALA A 163 10.70 -1.15 15.14
N LEU A 164 10.88 -0.61 16.35
CA LEU A 164 10.65 0.81 16.62
C LEU A 164 11.62 1.71 15.83
N ALA A 165 12.90 1.34 15.73
CA ALA A 165 13.88 2.07 14.95
C ALA A 165 13.55 2.06 13.44
N MET A 166 13.04 0.94 12.91
CA MET A 166 12.53 0.85 11.55
C MET A 166 11.33 1.78 11.34
N ALA A 167 10.34 1.78 12.23
CA ALA A 167 9.17 2.65 12.13
C ALA A 167 9.53 4.16 12.21
N GLN A 168 10.53 4.51 13.03
CA GLN A 168 11.04 5.89 13.09
C GLN A 168 11.79 6.31 11.84
N ALA A 169 12.54 5.39 11.22
CA ALA A 169 13.29 5.64 10.00
C ALA A 169 12.40 5.63 8.75
N ASP A 170 11.28 4.91 8.76
CA ASP A 170 10.31 4.83 7.66
C ASP A 170 8.87 5.11 8.12
N PRO A 171 8.57 6.36 8.54
CA PRO A 171 7.28 6.69 9.14
C PRO A 171 6.11 6.50 8.16
N GLN A 172 6.36 6.62 6.85
CA GLN A 172 5.36 6.43 5.80
C GLN A 172 4.88 4.97 5.70
N ALA A 173 5.72 3.98 6.05
CA ALA A 173 5.34 2.56 6.10
C ALA A 173 4.45 2.21 7.29
N ASP A 174 4.48 3.03 8.35
CA ASP A 174 3.70 2.86 9.59
C ASP A 174 2.65 3.98 9.73
N LEU A 175 2.08 4.42 8.60
CA LEU A 175 1.10 5.50 8.57
C LEU A 175 -0.19 5.08 9.32
N GLN A 176 -0.63 5.92 10.25
CA GLN A 176 -1.85 5.71 11.05
C GLN A 176 -2.83 6.87 10.85
N LEU A 177 -4.13 6.55 10.79
CA LEU A 177 -5.18 7.55 10.63
C LEU A 177 -5.89 7.84 11.95
N ALA A 178 -5.92 9.09 12.39
CA ALA A 178 -6.60 9.44 13.62
C ALA A 178 -8.13 9.48 13.44
N PHE A 179 -8.84 8.65 14.19
CA PHE A 179 -10.29 8.64 14.27
C PHE A 179 -10.77 9.03 15.66
N ARG A 180 -11.94 9.66 15.71
CA ARG A 180 -12.67 9.97 16.94
C ARG A 180 -14.14 9.61 16.75
N CYS A 181 -14.66 8.76 17.63
CA CYS A 181 -16.05 8.31 17.52
C CYS A 181 -17.01 9.43 17.95
N PRO A 182 -17.99 9.81 17.11
CA PRO A 182 -18.98 10.81 17.49
C PRO A 182 -19.93 10.30 18.59
N ASP A 183 -20.15 8.99 18.68
CA ASP A 183 -21.13 8.39 19.59
C ASP A 183 -20.61 8.23 21.02
N CYS A 184 -19.35 7.80 21.17
CA CYS A 184 -18.76 7.52 22.49
C CYS A 184 -17.51 8.35 22.82
N GLY A 185 -17.01 9.16 21.87
CA GLY A 185 -15.82 9.98 22.05
C GLY A 185 -14.49 9.22 22.07
N HIS A 186 -14.50 7.90 21.88
CA HIS A 186 -13.27 7.09 21.85
C HIS A 186 -12.38 7.48 20.66
N GLU A 187 -11.08 7.61 20.91
CA GLU A 187 -10.06 7.97 19.91
C GLU A 187 -9.15 6.77 19.65
N TRP A 188 -8.85 6.50 18.39
CA TRP A 188 -7.95 5.41 17.98
C TRP A 188 -7.26 5.73 16.66
N GLN A 189 -6.18 4.99 16.38
CA GLN A 189 -5.29 5.21 15.25
C GLN A 189 -4.95 3.88 14.58
N PRO A 190 -5.77 3.34 13.66
CA PRO A 190 -5.43 2.12 12.95
C PRO A 190 -4.38 2.40 11.86
N LEU A 191 -3.61 1.37 11.53
CA LEU A 191 -2.70 1.38 10.39
C LEU A 191 -3.45 1.57 9.08
N PHE A 192 -2.87 2.36 8.19
CA PHE A 192 -3.39 2.63 6.85
C PHE A 192 -2.52 1.96 5.79
N ASP A 193 -3.02 0.84 5.29
CA ASP A 193 -2.44 0.14 4.15
C ASP A 193 -2.96 0.78 2.85
N VAL A 194 -2.18 1.70 2.27
CA VAL A 194 -2.53 2.39 1.02
C VAL A 194 -2.66 1.41 -0.16
N ALA A 195 -1.87 0.33 -0.19
CA ALA A 195 -1.94 -0.65 -1.28
C ALA A 195 -3.29 -1.38 -1.27
N ARG A 196 -3.75 -1.77 -0.07
CA ARG A 196 -5.09 -2.35 0.13
C ARG A 196 -6.19 -1.34 -0.17
N PHE A 197 -6.06 -0.11 0.31
CA PHE A 197 -7.08 0.93 0.11
C PHE A 197 -7.24 1.29 -1.38
N LEU A 198 -6.14 1.59 -2.06
CA LEU A 198 -6.13 1.92 -3.49
C LEU A 198 -6.67 0.75 -4.33
N TRP A 199 -6.37 -0.49 -3.95
CA TRP A 199 -6.94 -1.65 -4.62
C TRP A 199 -8.47 -1.72 -4.49
N GLN A 200 -9.02 -1.39 -3.32
CA GLN A 200 -10.47 -1.37 -3.11
C GLN A 200 -11.15 -0.30 -3.98
N GLU A 201 -10.56 0.90 -4.06
CA GLU A 201 -11.03 1.96 -4.95
C GLU A 201 -10.96 1.54 -6.43
N LEU A 202 -9.84 0.97 -6.86
CA LEU A 202 -9.67 0.43 -8.21
C LEU A 202 -10.70 -0.66 -8.51
N HIS A 203 -10.97 -1.56 -7.56
CA HIS A 203 -11.93 -2.63 -7.73
C HIS A 203 -13.35 -2.09 -7.93
N ALA A 204 -13.77 -1.12 -7.11
CA ALA A 204 -15.07 -0.47 -7.28
C ALA A 204 -15.18 0.26 -8.63
N TRP A 205 -14.12 0.99 -9.01
CA TRP A 205 -14.03 1.65 -10.30
C TRP A 205 -14.13 0.66 -11.48
N ALA A 206 -13.44 -0.48 -11.41
CA ALA A 206 -13.43 -1.48 -12.48
C ALA A 206 -14.82 -2.10 -12.69
N LEU A 207 -15.51 -2.48 -11.62
CA LEU A 207 -16.88 -3.00 -11.73
C LEU A 207 -17.86 -1.97 -12.31
N HIS A 208 -17.67 -0.69 -11.99
CA HIS A 208 -18.46 0.38 -12.59
C HIS A 208 -18.15 0.52 -14.09
N MET A 209 -16.85 0.57 -14.45
CA MET A 209 -16.40 0.67 -15.84
C MET A 209 -16.94 -0.48 -16.71
N LEU A 210 -16.91 -1.71 -16.21
CA LEU A 210 -17.41 -2.87 -16.94
C LEU A 210 -18.92 -2.79 -17.20
N ARG A 211 -19.71 -2.22 -16.27
CA ARG A 211 -21.15 -1.97 -16.50
C ARG A 211 -21.39 -0.88 -17.54
N GLU A 212 -20.58 0.17 -17.55
CA GLU A 212 -20.63 1.20 -18.58
C GLU A 212 -20.32 0.60 -19.96
N VAL A 213 -19.26 -0.21 -20.06
CA VAL A 213 -18.88 -0.92 -21.28
C VAL A 213 -19.99 -1.84 -21.77
N ASP A 214 -20.56 -2.67 -20.88
CA ASP A 214 -21.66 -3.58 -21.23
C ASP A 214 -22.88 -2.81 -21.77
N THR A 215 -23.28 -1.72 -21.11
CA THR A 215 -24.41 -0.89 -21.54
C THR A 215 -24.18 -0.30 -22.94
N LEU A 216 -22.99 0.25 -23.20
CA LEU A 216 -22.67 0.86 -24.48
C LEU A 216 -22.46 -0.17 -25.59
N ALA A 217 -21.85 -1.30 -25.29
CA ALA A 217 -21.67 -2.39 -26.25
C ALA A 217 -23.02 -3.00 -26.66
N GLN A 218 -23.96 -3.16 -25.73
CA GLN A 218 -25.31 -3.65 -26.04
C GLN A 218 -26.12 -2.66 -26.89
N ALA A 219 -26.02 -1.36 -26.61
CA ALA A 219 -26.80 -0.33 -27.31
C ALA A 219 -26.24 0.04 -28.69
N TYR A 220 -24.91 0.11 -28.82
CA TYR A 220 -24.25 0.64 -30.03
C TYR A 220 -23.41 -0.41 -30.78
N HIS A 221 -23.23 -1.61 -30.24
CA HIS A 221 -22.43 -2.70 -30.81
C HIS A 221 -20.96 -2.33 -31.07
N TRP A 222 -20.42 -1.38 -30.31
CA TRP A 222 -19.01 -1.00 -30.37
C TRP A 222 -18.13 -2.02 -29.65
N ALA A 223 -16.88 -2.13 -30.11
CA ALA A 223 -15.88 -2.93 -29.41
C ALA A 223 -15.48 -2.25 -28.09
N GLU A 224 -15.12 -3.05 -27.09
CA GLU A 224 -14.65 -2.56 -25.79
C GLU A 224 -13.52 -1.53 -25.91
N ALA A 225 -12.55 -1.80 -26.79
CA ALA A 225 -11.42 -0.89 -27.02
C ALA A 225 -11.87 0.50 -27.49
N ASP A 226 -12.89 0.59 -28.35
CA ASP A 226 -13.42 1.86 -28.83
C ASP A 226 -14.15 2.62 -27.70
N ILE A 227 -14.87 1.89 -26.84
CA ILE A 227 -15.57 2.46 -25.68
C ILE A 227 -14.58 3.00 -24.64
N LEU A 228 -13.53 2.23 -24.32
CA LEU A 228 -12.49 2.63 -23.36
C LEU A 228 -11.65 3.81 -23.86
N ALA A 229 -11.53 3.98 -25.18
CA ALA A 229 -10.86 5.13 -25.81
C ALA A 229 -11.69 6.43 -25.76
N LEU A 230 -12.98 6.36 -25.43
CA LEU A 230 -13.79 7.56 -25.24
C LEU A 230 -13.32 8.34 -24.00
N SER A 231 -13.25 9.67 -24.14
CA SER A 231 -13.11 10.56 -22.98
C SER A 231 -14.26 10.32 -21.98
N PRO A 232 -14.06 10.47 -20.66
CA PRO A 232 -15.12 10.27 -19.66
C PRO A 232 -16.41 11.03 -19.96
N ARG A 233 -16.30 12.31 -20.37
CA ARG A 233 -17.45 13.15 -20.71
C ARG A 233 -18.28 12.60 -21.89
N ARG A 234 -17.62 12.10 -22.94
CA ARG A 234 -18.32 11.51 -24.10
C ARG A 234 -18.97 10.19 -23.74
N ARG A 235 -18.28 9.34 -22.97
CA ARG A 235 -18.81 8.05 -22.51
C ARG A 235 -20.08 8.27 -21.68
N GLN A 236 -20.03 9.21 -20.73
CA GLN A 236 -21.20 9.61 -19.92
C GLN A 236 -22.37 10.12 -20.76
N ALA A 237 -22.11 10.98 -21.77
CA ALA A 237 -23.16 11.48 -22.64
C ALA A 237 -23.86 10.37 -23.44
N TYR A 238 -23.12 9.34 -23.88
CA TYR A 238 -23.75 8.17 -24.53
C TYR A 238 -24.54 7.31 -23.55
N LEU A 239 -24.07 7.14 -22.31
CA LEU A 239 -24.80 6.42 -21.27
C LEU A 239 -26.13 7.11 -20.93
N GLU A 240 -26.16 8.44 -20.86
CA GLU A 240 -27.39 9.22 -20.66
C GLU A 240 -28.40 9.04 -21.79
N LEU A 241 -27.95 8.80 -23.03
CA LEU A 241 -28.83 8.49 -24.17
C LEU A 241 -29.34 7.04 -24.15
N CYS A 242 -28.65 6.14 -23.45
CA CYS A 242 -29.12 4.77 -23.21
C CYS A 242 -30.12 4.70 -22.05
N ALA A 243 -30.13 5.68 -21.15
CA ALA A 243 -31.07 5.72 -20.04
C ALA A 243 -32.49 6.00 -20.57
N PRO A 244 -33.50 5.20 -20.18
CA PRO A 244 -34.88 5.37 -20.64
C PRO A 244 -35.56 6.63 -20.11
#